data_AF-A0A969TY04-F1
#
_entry.id   AF-A0A969TY04-F1
#
_cell.length_a   1.000
_cell.length_b   1.000
_cell.length_c   1.000
_cell.angle_alpha   90.00
_cell.angle_beta   90.00
_cell.angle_gamma   90.00
#
_symmetry.space_group_name_H-M   'P 1'
#
loop_
_entity.id
_entity.type
_entity.pdbx_description
1 polymer ?
#
loop_
_entity_poly.entity_id
_entity_poly.type
_entity_poly.pdbx_seq_one_letter_code
_entity_poly.pdbx_strand_id
1 'polypeptide(L)'
;MSSPRSALRAAITSLTLSNNSGDANAEWVIQGERTLILNGFDTAAANLVKPYTINAISLNVTRPVGDAPVTVVVYEDPNGGSPVDAKLIARTDVVLSSAGTARVVLPQPPSTQSQIFWAGFYLPVNFGFNSDTAGTSVLTYWAWTPGAEFDLNNLGSASVFGPPTAQHPSILISQASPVSAPKSRRRLLRPLVSRRLLRHWVARLWAMPAPVSRRWCLTPNAAPCSMTATM
;
A
#
# COMPACT_ATOMS: atom_id res chain seq x y z
N MET A 1 -9.70 8.64 58.14
CA MET A 1 -10.27 9.30 56.94
C MET A 1 -9.26 9.19 55.81
N SER A 2 -9.31 8.10 55.06
CA SER A 2 -8.46 7.81 53.90
C SER A 2 -9.11 8.40 52.65
N SER A 3 -8.44 9.36 52.02
CA SER A 3 -8.95 10.08 50.85
C SER A 3 -8.96 9.16 49.62
N PRO A 4 -10.10 8.95 48.95
CA PRO A 4 -10.17 8.22 47.69
C PRO A 4 -9.77 9.18 46.56
N ARG A 5 -8.49 9.58 46.50
CA ARG A 5 -7.96 10.19 45.29
C ARG A 5 -7.76 9.09 44.26
N SER A 6 -8.87 8.77 43.61
CA SER A 6 -8.99 8.54 42.18
C SER A 6 -7.69 8.15 41.51
N ALA A 7 -7.37 6.85 41.59
CA ALA A 7 -6.64 6.18 40.54
C ALA A 7 -7.52 6.22 39.28
N LEU A 8 -7.51 7.37 38.59
CA LEU A 8 -7.94 7.45 37.20
C LEU A 8 -6.89 6.67 36.40
N ARG A 9 -7.01 5.35 36.44
CA ARG A 9 -6.25 4.44 35.61
C ARG A 9 -6.61 4.83 34.19
N ALA A 10 -5.71 5.54 33.51
CA ALA A 10 -5.86 5.90 32.11
C ALA A 10 -6.32 4.63 31.38
N ALA A 11 -7.50 4.68 30.76
CA ALA A 11 -7.95 3.59 29.92
C ALA A 11 -6.89 3.45 28.82
N ILE A 12 -6.12 2.36 28.86
CA ILE A 12 -5.20 2.04 27.79
C ILE A 12 -6.08 1.67 26.60
N THR A 13 -6.34 2.64 25.72
CA THR A 13 -7.05 2.40 24.47
C THR A 13 -6.10 1.72 23.51
N SER A 14 -6.19 0.39 23.40
CA SER A 14 -5.55 -0.34 22.32
C SER A 14 -6.33 -0.08 21.04
N LEU A 15 -5.66 0.49 20.04
CA LEU A 15 -6.22 0.70 18.70
C LEU A 15 -5.55 -0.26 17.71
N THR A 16 -6.35 -0.92 16.87
CA THR A 16 -5.84 -1.67 15.71
C THR A 16 -6.01 -0.81 14.48
N LEU A 17 -4.89 -0.47 13.83
CA LEU A 17 -4.89 0.16 12.52
C LEU A 17 -4.90 -0.96 11.46
N SER A 18 -5.89 -0.93 10.56
CA SER A 18 -5.97 -1.85 9.43
C SER A 18 -5.78 -1.06 8.15
N ASN A 19 -4.96 -1.61 7.26
CA ASN A 19 -4.77 -1.07 5.93
C ASN A 19 -5.68 -1.72 4.89
N ASN A 20 -6.31 -2.85 5.25
CA ASN A 20 -7.32 -3.48 4.41
C ASN A 20 -8.65 -2.80 4.72
N SER A 21 -9.25 -2.15 3.72
CA SER A 21 -10.59 -1.57 3.79
C SER A 21 -11.54 -2.35 2.88
N GLY A 22 -12.61 -2.91 3.45
CA GLY A 22 -13.59 -3.71 2.72
C GLY A 22 -13.27 -5.20 2.65
N ASP A 23 -14.04 -5.91 1.82
CA ASP A 23 -14.03 -7.38 1.76
C ASP A 23 -13.17 -7.94 0.60
N ALA A 24 -12.69 -7.06 -0.29
CA ALA A 24 -12.01 -7.45 -1.51
C ALA A 24 -10.50 -7.64 -1.26
N ASN A 25 -10.09 -8.88 -1.05
CA ASN A 25 -8.68 -9.26 -0.94
C ASN A 25 -8.32 -10.27 -2.03
N ALA A 26 -7.06 -10.25 -2.48
CA ALA A 26 -6.51 -11.25 -3.38
C ALA A 26 -5.22 -11.83 -2.81
N GLU A 27 -4.99 -13.11 -3.08
CA GLU A 27 -3.72 -13.74 -2.78
C GLU A 27 -2.62 -13.11 -3.64
N TRP A 28 -1.52 -12.76 -2.99
CA TRP A 28 -0.28 -12.38 -3.63
C TRP A 28 0.84 -13.29 -3.14
N VAL A 29 1.72 -13.71 -4.05
CA VAL A 29 2.81 -14.65 -3.78
C VAL A 29 4.15 -14.01 -4.13
N ILE A 30 5.09 -14.05 -3.18
CA ILE A 30 6.48 -13.61 -3.39
C ILE A 30 7.12 -14.53 -4.43
N GLN A 31 7.69 -13.95 -5.48
CA GLN A 31 8.38 -14.69 -6.54
C GLN A 31 9.76 -14.08 -6.81
N GLY A 32 10.67 -14.90 -7.33
CA GLY A 32 12.03 -14.49 -7.67
C GLY A 32 12.92 -14.38 -6.44
N GLU A 33 12.70 -13.33 -5.63
CA GLU A 33 13.58 -12.95 -4.53
C GLU A 33 12.79 -12.63 -3.25
N ARG A 34 13.48 -12.70 -2.11
CA ARG A 34 12.92 -12.25 -0.83
C ARG A 34 12.57 -10.77 -0.95
N THR A 35 11.34 -10.42 -0.57
CA THR A 35 10.81 -9.08 -0.78
C THR A 35 10.32 -8.52 0.53
N LEU A 36 10.67 -7.27 0.81
CA LEU A 36 10.09 -6.51 1.90
C LEU A 36 8.77 -5.93 1.41
N ILE A 37 7.69 -6.18 2.12
CA ILE A 37 6.42 -5.48 1.96
C ILE A 37 6.24 -4.50 3.12
N LEU A 38 5.80 -3.28 2.86
CA LEU A 38 5.58 -2.23 3.85
C LEU A 38 4.24 -1.55 3.62
N ASN A 39 3.54 -1.25 4.71
CA ASN A 39 2.37 -0.37 4.71
C ASN A 39 2.64 0.86 5.57
N GLY A 40 2.29 2.03 5.05
CA GLY A 40 2.32 3.28 5.80
C GLY A 40 1.05 3.49 6.61
N PHE A 41 1.19 3.96 7.85
CA PHE A 41 0.08 4.27 8.75
C PHE A 41 0.17 5.72 9.22
N ASP A 42 -0.82 6.54 8.87
CA ASP A 42 -0.96 7.89 9.39
C ASP A 42 -1.70 7.89 10.74
N THR A 43 -0.97 8.27 11.78
CA THR A 43 -1.50 8.29 13.15
C THR A 43 -2.31 9.53 13.48
N ALA A 44 -2.19 10.60 12.68
CA ALA A 44 -3.03 11.79 12.83
C ALA A 44 -4.48 11.48 12.44
N ALA A 45 -4.69 10.74 11.35
CA ALA A 45 -6.01 10.28 10.94
C ALA A 45 -6.69 9.38 11.99
N ALA A 46 -5.89 8.70 12.81
CA ALA A 46 -6.34 7.82 13.90
C ALA A 46 -6.52 8.52 15.26
N ASN A 47 -6.25 9.84 15.35
CA ASN A 47 -6.29 10.63 16.60
C ASN A 47 -5.46 10.01 17.75
N LEU A 48 -4.31 9.40 17.43
CA LEU A 48 -3.44 8.82 18.45
C LEU A 48 -2.69 9.91 19.23
N VAL A 49 -2.70 9.79 20.56
CA VAL A 49 -1.91 10.66 21.44
C VAL A 49 -0.46 10.19 21.42
N LYS A 50 0.46 11.11 21.15
CA LYS A 50 1.90 10.84 21.09
C LYS A 50 2.55 11.04 22.48
N PRO A 51 3.58 10.25 22.84
CA PRO A 51 4.08 9.10 22.10
C PRO A 51 3.12 7.91 22.20
N TYR A 52 3.13 7.05 21.18
CA TYR A 52 2.40 5.78 21.18
C TYR A 52 3.36 4.61 21.00
N THR A 53 2.93 3.42 21.43
CA THR A 53 3.70 2.17 21.37
C THR A 53 3.09 1.21 20.35
N ILE A 54 3.93 0.55 19.57
CA ILE A 54 3.51 -0.46 18.59
C ILE A 54 3.72 -1.84 19.18
N ASN A 55 2.64 -2.53 19.53
CA ASN A 55 2.72 -3.80 20.27
C ASN A 55 2.79 -5.04 19.38
N ALA A 56 2.15 -4.99 18.22
CA ALA A 56 2.07 -6.14 17.32
C ALA A 56 1.78 -5.71 15.89
N ILE A 57 2.18 -6.56 14.94
CA ILE A 57 1.88 -6.43 13.51
C ILE A 57 1.19 -7.72 13.08
N SER A 58 0.18 -7.62 12.22
CA SER A 58 -0.54 -8.79 11.72
C SER A 58 -0.51 -8.89 10.20
N LEU A 59 -0.50 -10.11 9.68
CA LEU A 59 -0.55 -10.44 8.26
C LEU A 59 -1.53 -11.60 8.05
N ASN A 60 -2.35 -11.54 7.00
CA ASN A 60 -3.18 -12.67 6.62
C ASN A 60 -2.42 -13.56 5.63
N VAL A 61 -1.95 -14.71 6.11
CA VAL A 61 -1.12 -15.66 5.37
C VAL A 61 -2.01 -16.64 4.60
N THR A 62 -1.75 -16.82 3.32
CA THR A 62 -2.44 -17.83 2.48
C THR A 62 -1.54 -19.04 2.23
N ARG A 63 -0.23 -18.81 2.10
CA ARG A 63 0.76 -19.84 1.78
C ARG A 63 2.03 -19.65 2.61
N PRO A 64 2.13 -20.31 3.79
CA PRO A 64 3.35 -20.26 4.58
C PRO A 64 4.50 -20.98 3.87
N VAL A 65 5.73 -20.61 4.19
CA VAL A 65 6.96 -21.27 3.67
C VAL A 65 7.69 -21.90 4.85
N GLY A 66 7.22 -23.07 5.30
CA GLY A 66 7.87 -23.94 6.29
C GLY A 66 8.68 -23.22 7.38
N ASP A 67 9.94 -23.61 7.53
CA ASP A 67 10.89 -23.06 8.51
C ASP A 67 11.60 -21.78 8.02
N ALA A 68 11.16 -21.19 6.91
CA ALA A 68 11.82 -20.01 6.36
C ALA A 68 11.57 -18.78 7.26
N PRO A 69 12.63 -18.01 7.58
CA PRO A 69 12.50 -16.86 8.45
C PRO A 69 11.75 -15.72 7.75
N VAL A 70 10.80 -15.15 8.47
CA VAL A 70 10.12 -13.90 8.15
C VAL A 70 10.62 -12.83 9.11
N THR A 71 11.11 -11.71 8.59
CA THR A 71 11.52 -10.58 9.44
C THR A 71 10.41 -9.54 9.50
N VAL A 72 9.87 -9.30 10.68
CA VAL A 72 8.95 -8.20 10.94
C VAL A 72 9.73 -6.95 11.23
N VAL A 73 9.35 -5.84 10.60
CA VAL A 73 10.04 -4.56 10.71
C VAL A 73 9.07 -3.41 10.97
N VAL A 74 9.55 -2.42 11.72
CA VAL A 74 8.88 -1.14 11.94
C VAL A 74 9.87 -0.02 11.68
N TYR A 75 9.47 0.95 10.88
CA TYR A 75 10.22 2.18 10.65
C TYR A 75 9.42 3.39 11.14
N GLU A 76 10.09 4.36 11.74
CA GLU A 76 9.52 5.68 11.96
C GLU A 76 9.81 6.61 10.78
N ASP A 77 8.82 7.41 10.41
CA ASP A 77 8.96 8.42 9.36
C ASP A 77 8.53 9.79 9.90
N PRO A 78 9.48 10.57 10.44
CA PRO A 78 9.19 11.90 10.97
C PRO A 78 8.83 12.91 9.88
N ASN A 79 9.20 12.66 8.62
CA ASN A 79 8.95 13.56 7.50
C ASN A 79 7.58 13.32 6.85
N GLY A 80 6.94 12.17 7.14
CA GLY A 80 5.62 11.82 6.65
C GLY A 80 5.58 11.61 5.14
N GLY A 81 6.68 11.14 4.56
CA GLY A 81 6.93 11.17 3.11
C GLY A 81 7.12 9.79 2.53
N SER A 82 8.27 9.60 1.87
CA SER A 82 8.66 8.32 1.30
C SER A 82 9.31 7.44 2.37
N PRO A 83 9.04 6.14 2.39
CA PRO A 83 9.75 5.20 3.28
C PRO A 83 11.27 5.15 3.02
N VAL A 84 11.78 5.70 1.92
CA VAL A 84 13.22 5.69 1.59
C VAL A 84 14.09 6.33 2.68
N ASP A 85 13.55 7.32 3.40
CA ASP A 85 14.23 8.05 4.48
C ASP A 85 13.76 7.58 5.88
N ALA A 86 12.91 6.55 5.94
CA ALA A 86 12.38 6.06 7.20
C ALA A 86 13.44 5.28 7.98
N LYS A 87 13.42 5.43 9.30
CA LYS A 87 14.43 4.85 10.20
C LYS A 87 13.90 3.61 10.89
N LEU A 88 14.63 2.50 10.83
CA LEU A 88 14.26 1.26 11.50
C LEU A 88 14.26 1.45 13.03
N ILE A 89 13.14 1.14 13.68
CA ILE A 89 12.97 1.26 15.14
C ILE A 89 12.65 -0.07 15.83
N ALA A 90 12.19 -1.08 15.07
CA ALA A 90 12.03 -2.43 15.59
C ALA A 90 12.21 -3.47 14.49
N ARG A 91 12.78 -4.61 14.89
CA ARG A 91 12.99 -5.79 14.06
C ARG A 91 12.79 -7.04 14.89
N THR A 92 12.12 -8.05 14.34
CA THR A 92 11.99 -9.37 14.98
C THR A 92 11.85 -10.43 13.91
N ASP A 93 12.63 -11.50 14.04
CA ASP A 93 12.53 -12.67 13.16
C ASP A 93 11.54 -13.68 13.76
N VAL A 94 10.67 -14.22 12.91
CA VAL A 94 9.65 -15.23 13.27
C VAL A 94 9.55 -16.28 12.18
N VAL A 95 8.91 -17.41 12.50
CA VAL A 95 8.48 -18.41 11.53
C VAL A 95 6.95 -18.40 11.47
N LEU A 96 6.41 -18.24 10.27
CA LEU A 96 4.96 -18.27 10.02
C LEU A 96 4.62 -19.58 9.32
N SER A 97 4.35 -20.63 10.09
CA SER A 97 4.19 -22.01 9.59
C SER A 97 2.76 -22.40 9.24
N SER A 98 1.77 -21.52 9.46
CA SER A 98 0.36 -21.78 9.19
C SER A 98 -0.30 -20.66 8.40
N ALA A 99 -1.26 -21.01 7.55
CA ALA A 99 -2.17 -20.06 6.94
C ALA A 99 -3.14 -19.46 7.98
N GLY A 100 -3.74 -18.32 7.64
CA GLY A 100 -4.62 -17.54 8.52
C GLY A 100 -3.99 -16.23 8.99
N THR A 101 -4.63 -15.56 9.94
CA THR A 101 -4.12 -14.31 10.49
C THR A 101 -2.97 -14.58 11.46
N ALA A 102 -1.75 -14.30 11.02
CA ALA A 102 -0.56 -14.29 11.87
C ALA A 102 -0.48 -12.96 12.61
N ARG A 103 -0.45 -12.99 13.95
CA ARG A 103 -0.21 -11.82 14.80
C ARG A 103 1.14 -11.94 15.49
N VAL A 104 2.08 -11.09 15.12
CA VAL A 104 3.43 -11.06 15.67
C VAL A 104 3.52 -9.98 16.73
N VAL A 105 3.73 -10.38 17.99
CA VAL A 105 3.99 -9.46 19.11
C VAL A 105 5.45 -9.05 19.09
N LEU A 106 5.72 -7.75 19.17
CA LEU A 106 7.08 -7.25 19.23
C LEU A 106 7.62 -7.46 20.67
N PRO A 107 8.78 -8.13 20.84
CA PRO A 107 9.34 -8.41 22.17
C PRO A 107 9.76 -7.13 22.90
N GLN A 108 10.13 -6.10 22.14
CA GLN A 108 10.37 -4.74 22.62
C GLN A 108 9.52 -3.78 21.77
N PRO A 109 8.30 -3.46 22.21
CA PRO A 109 7.43 -2.51 21.53
C PRO A 109 8.11 -1.15 21.39
N PRO A 110 8.38 -0.65 20.18
CA PRO A 110 8.98 0.68 20.02
C PRO A 110 7.95 1.77 20.36
N SER A 111 8.42 2.85 20.99
CA SER A 111 7.66 4.10 21.13
C SER A 111 8.11 5.10 20.08
N THR A 112 7.19 5.79 19.43
CA THR A 112 7.54 6.85 18.46
C THR A 112 6.63 8.07 18.62
N GLN A 113 7.12 9.21 18.13
CA GLN A 113 6.38 10.48 18.04
C GLN A 113 6.07 10.85 16.58
N SER A 114 6.51 10.03 15.63
CA SER A 114 6.31 10.27 14.20
C SER A 114 4.81 10.29 13.86
N GLN A 115 4.44 11.08 12.86
CA GLN A 115 3.06 11.07 12.37
C GLN A 115 2.80 9.83 11.52
N ILE A 116 3.77 9.45 10.70
CA ILE A 116 3.72 8.25 9.88
C ILE A 116 4.72 7.23 10.43
N PHE A 117 4.32 5.97 10.40
CA PHE A 117 5.25 4.85 10.56
C PHE A 117 4.96 3.81 9.48
N TRP A 118 5.99 3.03 9.17
CA TRP A 118 5.93 1.94 8.22
C TRP A 118 6.05 0.63 8.96
N ALA A 119 5.15 -0.31 8.70
CA ALA A 119 5.21 -1.63 9.28
C ALA A 119 5.08 -2.67 8.18
N GLY A 120 5.81 -3.78 8.34
CA GLY A 120 5.78 -4.80 7.31
C GLY A 120 6.62 -6.03 7.59
N PHE A 121 6.81 -6.81 6.52
CA PHE A 121 7.37 -8.15 6.58
C PHE A 121 8.38 -8.33 5.44
N TYR A 122 9.59 -8.78 5.77
CA TYR A 122 10.54 -9.31 4.81
C TYR A 122 10.26 -10.78 4.62
N LEU A 123 9.69 -11.12 3.47
CA LEU A 123 9.07 -12.41 3.22
C LEU A 123 9.95 -13.29 2.31
N PRO A 124 9.97 -14.61 2.55
CA PRO A 124 10.69 -15.55 1.71
C PRO A 124 9.99 -15.76 0.37
N VAL A 125 10.74 -16.27 -0.62
CA VAL A 125 10.18 -16.67 -1.91
C VAL A 125 9.14 -17.77 -1.72
N ASN A 126 8.08 -17.73 -2.54
CA ASN A 126 6.90 -18.59 -2.50
C ASN A 126 5.94 -18.35 -1.31
N PHE A 127 6.20 -17.32 -0.48
CA PHE A 127 5.27 -16.94 0.58
C PHE A 127 4.06 -16.24 0.00
N GLY A 128 2.86 -16.66 0.41
CA GLY A 128 1.59 -16.09 -0.01
C GLY A 128 0.85 -15.39 1.12
N PHE A 129 0.28 -14.23 0.85
CA PHE A 129 -0.59 -13.49 1.77
C PHE A 129 -1.72 -12.79 1.03
N ASN A 130 -2.78 -12.44 1.75
CA ASN A 130 -3.86 -11.64 1.20
C ASN A 130 -3.51 -10.15 1.27
N SER A 131 -3.50 -9.51 0.10
CA SER A 131 -3.40 -8.06 -0.03
C SER A 131 -4.77 -7.48 -0.38
N ASP A 132 -5.03 -6.28 0.12
CA ASP A 132 -6.21 -5.52 -0.30
C ASP A 132 -6.14 -5.24 -1.81
N THR A 133 -7.28 -5.35 -2.48
CA THR A 133 -7.45 -5.03 -3.91
C THR A 133 -8.21 -3.72 -4.15
N ALA A 134 -8.86 -3.19 -3.11
CA ALA A 134 -9.75 -2.04 -3.15
C ALA A 134 -9.36 -0.94 -2.15
N GLY A 135 -8.25 -1.13 -1.43
CA GLY A 135 -7.84 -0.28 -0.32
C GLY A 135 -7.41 1.12 -0.70
N THR A 136 -7.86 2.09 0.10
CA THR A 136 -7.27 3.44 0.17
C THR A 136 -5.92 3.43 0.90
N SER A 137 -5.19 2.31 0.90
CA SER A 137 -3.81 2.35 1.36
C SER A 137 -3.03 3.20 0.39
N VAL A 138 -2.86 4.47 0.74
CA VAL A 138 -2.18 5.43 -0.11
C VAL A 138 -0.71 5.00 -0.31
N LEU A 139 -0.19 4.06 0.51
CA LEU A 139 1.25 3.81 0.65
C LEU A 139 1.57 2.34 1.01
N THR A 140 1.34 1.38 0.10
CA THR A 140 2.00 0.05 0.18
C THR A 140 3.26 0.03 -0.68
N TYR A 141 4.40 -0.30 -0.10
CA TYR A 141 5.68 -0.37 -0.82
C TYR A 141 6.24 -1.78 -0.79
N TRP A 142 7.09 -2.04 -1.77
CA TRP A 142 7.90 -3.24 -1.82
C TRP A 142 9.33 -2.90 -2.18
N ALA A 143 10.26 -3.67 -1.60
CA ALA A 143 11.69 -3.47 -1.78
C ALA A 143 12.42 -4.81 -1.90
N TRP A 144 13.35 -4.90 -2.85
CA TRP A 144 14.28 -6.03 -2.98
C TRP A 144 15.56 -5.66 -3.74
N THR A 145 16.57 -6.52 -3.63
CA THR A 145 17.86 -6.42 -4.34
C THR A 145 18.11 -7.72 -5.10
N PRO A 146 18.36 -7.68 -6.42
CA PRO A 146 18.62 -8.89 -7.19
C PRO A 146 19.87 -9.64 -6.75
N GLY A 147 19.74 -10.96 -6.53
CA GLY A 147 20.86 -11.83 -6.17
C GLY A 147 21.51 -11.50 -4.84
N ALA A 148 20.86 -10.71 -3.98
CA ALA A 148 21.39 -10.32 -2.68
C ALA A 148 20.27 -10.16 -1.64
N GLU A 149 20.66 -10.18 -0.37
CA GLU A 149 19.74 -9.78 0.69
C GLU A 149 19.53 -8.26 0.68
N PHE A 150 18.30 -7.86 0.94
CA PHE A 150 17.95 -6.45 1.04
C PHE A 150 18.40 -5.89 2.41
N ASP A 151 19.10 -4.76 2.41
CA ASP A 151 19.53 -4.12 3.67
C ASP A 151 18.35 -3.42 4.34
N LEU A 152 17.77 -4.10 5.33
CA LEU A 152 16.65 -3.57 6.11
C LEU A 152 17.00 -2.30 6.92
N ASN A 153 18.28 -1.95 7.08
CA ASN A 153 18.67 -0.70 7.75
C ASN A 153 18.71 0.49 6.80
N ASN A 154 18.67 0.26 5.48
CA ASN A 154 18.79 1.28 4.47
C ASN A 154 17.76 1.06 3.35
N LEU A 155 16.57 1.61 3.51
CA LEU A 155 15.50 1.44 2.52
C LEU A 155 15.86 2.01 1.14
N GLY A 156 16.76 3.00 1.09
CA GLY A 156 17.31 3.56 -0.14
C GLY A 156 18.24 2.63 -0.92
N SER A 157 18.70 1.52 -0.34
CA SER A 157 19.54 0.55 -1.07
C SER A 157 18.75 -0.36 -2.00
N ALA A 158 17.42 -0.22 -2.07
CA ALA A 158 16.56 -1.09 -2.85
C ALA A 158 16.80 -0.84 -4.35
N SER A 159 17.01 -1.91 -5.12
CA SER A 159 17.09 -1.79 -6.58
C SER A 159 15.72 -1.55 -7.20
N VAL A 160 14.67 -2.12 -6.58
CA VAL A 160 13.28 -1.89 -6.96
C VAL A 160 12.58 -1.41 -5.72
N PHE A 161 12.11 -0.17 -5.77
CA PHE A 161 11.35 0.48 -4.72
C PHE A 161 10.18 1.21 -5.36
N GLY A 162 8.94 0.86 -5.03
CA GLY A 162 7.82 1.52 -5.69
C GLY A 162 6.46 1.32 -5.02
N PRO A 163 5.51 2.22 -5.32
CA PRO A 163 4.13 2.12 -4.89
C PRO A 163 3.43 0.91 -5.54
N PRO A 164 2.27 0.50 -5.01
CA PRO A 164 1.53 -0.66 -5.50
C PRO A 164 0.63 -0.17 -6.65
N THR A 165 1.08 -0.22 -7.91
CA THR A 165 0.14 0.07 -9.01
C THR A 165 -0.67 -1.18 -9.33
N ALA A 166 -1.90 -1.01 -9.85
CA ALA A 166 -2.78 -2.09 -10.29
C ALA A 166 -2.19 -2.97 -11.44
N GLN A 167 -0.95 -2.72 -11.85
CA GLN A 167 -0.18 -3.43 -12.88
C GLN A 167 1.13 -4.04 -12.34
N HIS A 168 1.36 -4.04 -11.03
CA HIS A 168 2.45 -4.78 -10.40
C HIS A 168 1.88 -5.86 -9.47
N PRO A 169 1.66 -7.05 -10.05
CA PRO A 169 2.61 -8.16 -9.93
C PRO A 169 3.16 -8.62 -11.30
N SER A 170 4.50 -8.68 -11.45
CA SER A 170 5.29 -9.79 -12.05
C SER A 170 6.67 -9.33 -12.55
N ILE A 171 7.75 -10.00 -12.12
CA ILE A 171 8.98 -10.13 -12.91
C ILE A 171 9.30 -11.62 -13.03
N LEU A 172 9.17 -12.11 -14.26
CA LEU A 172 9.74 -13.38 -14.72
C LEU A 172 11.16 -13.06 -15.19
N ILE A 173 12.20 -13.56 -14.51
CA ILE A 173 13.58 -13.53 -15.05
C ILE A 173 13.92 -14.91 -15.61
N SER A 174 13.75 -15.09 -16.92
CA SER A 174 14.69 -15.77 -17.84
C SER A 174 14.13 -15.63 -19.27
N GLN A 175 14.92 -15.50 -20.33
CA GLN A 175 15.74 -16.59 -20.86
C GLN A 175 16.97 -16.12 -21.66
N ALA A 176 17.99 -16.98 -21.62
CA ALA A 176 19.05 -17.06 -22.62
C ALA A 176 18.49 -17.28 -24.03
N SER A 177 19.16 -16.74 -25.03
CA SER A 177 18.79 -16.83 -26.44
C SER A 177 18.81 -18.26 -26.97
N PRO A 178 17.76 -18.74 -27.68
CA PRO A 178 17.91 -19.85 -28.60
C PRO A 178 18.51 -19.39 -29.93
N VAL A 179 19.56 -20.10 -30.33
CA VAL A 179 20.30 -20.03 -31.60
C VAL A 179 19.42 -20.54 -32.78
N SER A 180 19.28 -19.72 -33.84
CA SER A 180 19.07 -20.03 -35.30
C SER A 180 17.86 -20.91 -35.73
N ALA A 181 17.19 -20.81 -36.90
CA ALA A 181 17.20 -20.04 -38.16
C ALA A 181 15.85 -20.33 -38.92
N PRO A 182 15.77 -20.27 -40.27
CA PRO A 182 15.25 -19.20 -41.13
C PRO A 182 13.74 -19.27 -41.47
N LYS A 183 13.11 -18.11 -41.74
CA LYS A 183 11.69 -17.99 -42.10
C LYS A 183 11.47 -18.22 -43.61
N SER A 184 10.75 -19.30 -43.95
CA SER A 184 10.28 -19.60 -45.31
C SER A 184 9.16 -18.63 -45.76
N ARG A 185 9.04 -18.51 -47.07
CA ARG A 185 8.30 -17.48 -47.83
C ARG A 185 6.81 -17.33 -47.51
N ARG A 186 6.37 -16.07 -47.51
CA ARG A 186 4.98 -15.59 -47.55
C ARG A 186 4.21 -16.14 -48.77
N ARG A 187 2.95 -16.51 -48.56
CA ARG A 187 1.91 -16.42 -49.61
C ARG A 187 0.69 -15.67 -49.05
N LEU A 188 0.40 -14.54 -49.68
CA LEU A 188 -0.72 -13.62 -49.44
C LEU A 188 -2.03 -14.20 -49.96
N LEU A 189 -3.11 -14.12 -49.17
CA LEU A 189 -4.47 -13.95 -49.67
C LEU A 189 -5.29 -13.09 -48.67
N ARG A 190 -5.81 -11.96 -49.15
CA ARG A 190 -6.90 -11.16 -48.52
C ARG A 190 -8.19 -11.36 -49.39
N PRO A 191 -9.29 -10.61 -49.16
CA PRO A 191 -10.35 -10.83 -48.16
C PRO A 191 -11.73 -11.00 -48.85
N LEU A 192 -12.79 -11.31 -48.11
CA LEU A 192 -14.18 -11.17 -48.61
C LEU A 192 -15.06 -10.45 -47.59
N VAL A 193 -15.77 -9.44 -48.11
CA VAL A 193 -16.70 -8.49 -47.47
C VAL A 193 -18.12 -9.08 -47.49
N SER A 194 -18.97 -8.78 -46.51
CA SER A 194 -20.41 -8.56 -46.78
C SER A 194 -21.14 -7.75 -45.68
N ARG A 195 -22.09 -6.93 -46.14
CA ARG A 195 -22.94 -5.94 -45.45
C ARG A 195 -24.33 -6.51 -45.10
N ARG A 196 -25.06 -5.84 -44.18
CA ARG A 196 -26.53 -5.47 -44.15
C ARG A 196 -27.15 -5.66 -42.74
N LEU A 197 -27.62 -4.60 -42.05
CA LEU A 197 -28.89 -3.81 -42.09
C LEU A 197 -30.00 -4.33 -41.14
N LEU A 198 -30.53 -3.47 -40.22
CA LEU A 198 -31.97 -3.18 -39.94
C LEU A 198 -32.12 -2.22 -38.71
N ARG A 199 -32.59 -0.96 -38.87
CA ARG A 199 -33.94 -0.36 -38.62
C ARG A 199 -34.42 -0.36 -37.14
N HIS A 200 -34.46 0.80 -36.44
CA HIS A 200 -35.51 1.85 -36.32
C HIS A 200 -36.76 1.50 -35.49
N TRP A 201 -36.99 2.23 -34.37
CA TRP A 201 -38.31 2.54 -33.75
C TRP A 201 -38.25 3.89 -32.98
N VAL A 202 -39.38 4.61 -32.92
CA VAL A 202 -39.56 6.06 -32.64
C VAL A 202 -40.60 6.30 -31.53
N ALA A 203 -40.55 7.51 -30.93
CA ALA A 203 -41.59 8.31 -30.20
C ALA A 203 -41.56 8.28 -28.65
N ARG A 204 -41.27 9.39 -27.94
CA ARG A 204 -42.12 10.58 -27.52
C ARG A 204 -43.29 10.16 -26.59
N LEU A 205 -43.59 10.79 -25.44
CA LEU A 205 -43.78 12.23 -25.14
C LEU A 205 -44.16 12.43 -23.64
N TRP A 206 -43.99 13.66 -23.11
CA TRP A 206 -44.67 14.35 -21.98
C TRP A 206 -43.79 14.90 -20.83
N ALA A 207 -44.23 16.06 -20.33
CA ALA A 207 -43.47 17.17 -19.75
C ALA A 207 -43.91 17.54 -18.31
N MET A 208 -43.18 18.53 -17.74
CA MET A 208 -43.46 19.43 -16.58
C MET A 208 -42.58 19.21 -15.32
N PRO A 209 -42.46 20.20 -14.40
CA PRO A 209 -41.61 21.39 -14.50
C PRO A 209 -40.62 21.55 -13.32
N ALA A 210 -39.84 22.64 -13.35
CA ALA A 210 -38.65 22.99 -12.55
C ALA A 210 -38.78 23.03 -11.01
N PRO A 211 -37.62 23.09 -10.31
CA PRO A 211 -37.42 24.23 -9.39
C PRO A 211 -36.03 24.91 -9.48
N VAL A 212 -36.08 26.23 -9.61
CA VAL A 212 -35.43 27.28 -8.79
C VAL A 212 -33.99 27.08 -8.25
N SER A 213 -33.09 27.88 -8.84
CA SER A 213 -31.97 28.66 -8.26
C SER A 213 -30.77 27.95 -7.60
N ARG A 214 -29.55 28.31 -8.04
CA ARG A 214 -28.69 29.31 -7.37
C ARG A 214 -27.51 29.70 -8.28
N ARG A 215 -27.29 31.03 -8.36
CA ARG A 215 -26.14 31.67 -8.98
C ARG A 215 -24.87 31.35 -8.20
N TRP A 216 -23.80 31.03 -8.91
CA TRP A 216 -22.43 31.26 -8.46
C TRP A 216 -21.74 32.12 -9.52
N CYS A 217 -21.40 33.35 -9.13
CA CYS A 217 -20.53 34.22 -9.90
C CYS A 217 -19.09 33.71 -9.76
N LEU A 218 -18.45 33.45 -10.89
CA LEU A 218 -16.99 33.36 -11.01
C LEU A 218 -16.45 34.78 -11.20
N THR A 219 -15.61 35.24 -10.28
CA THR A 219 -14.68 36.35 -10.54
C THR A 219 -13.27 35.91 -10.14
N PRO A 220 -12.29 35.90 -11.05
CA PRO A 220 -10.88 35.88 -10.72
C PRO A 220 -10.33 37.30 -10.91
N ASN A 221 -10.06 38.02 -9.81
CA ASN A 221 -9.08 39.11 -9.77
C ASN A 221 -8.95 39.65 -8.35
N ALA A 222 -7.86 39.27 -7.68
CA ALA A 222 -7.34 40.01 -6.53
C ALA A 222 -5.81 40.07 -6.69
N ALA A 223 -5.34 41.28 -7.01
CA ALA A 223 -3.93 41.66 -6.97
C ALA A 223 -3.47 41.89 -5.51
N PRO A 224 -2.15 41.84 -5.23
CA PRO A 224 -1.61 41.88 -3.87
C PRO A 224 -1.57 43.31 -3.29
N CYS A 225 -1.89 43.42 -1.99
CA CYS A 225 -1.60 44.62 -1.20
C CYS A 225 -0.14 44.59 -0.76
N SER A 226 0.70 45.43 -1.36
CA SER A 226 1.99 45.82 -0.79
C SER A 226 1.80 47.08 0.06
N MET A 227 2.04 46.94 1.36
CA MET A 227 2.31 48.07 2.25
C MET A 227 3.83 48.20 2.41
N THR A 228 4.39 49.35 2.08
CA THR A 228 5.62 49.82 2.71
C THR A 228 5.59 51.34 2.74
N ALA A 229 5.75 51.89 3.94
CA ALA A 229 5.78 53.31 4.23
C ALA A 229 7.16 53.69 4.79
N THR A 230 7.46 55.00 4.67
CA THR A 230 8.50 55.80 5.35
C THR A 230 9.97 55.51 4.94
N MET A 231 10.84 56.49 4.68
CA MET A 231 10.90 57.96 4.93
C MET A 231 11.36 58.71 3.67
#